data_AF-A0A556MY44-F1
#
_entry.id   AF-A0A556MY44-F1
#
_cell.length_a   1.000
_cell.length_b   1.000
_cell.length_c   1.000
_cell.angle_alpha   90.00
_cell.angle_beta   90.00
_cell.angle_gamma   90.00
#
_symmetry.space_group_name_H-M   'P 1'
#
loop_
_entity.id
_entity.type
_entity.pdbx_description
1 polymer ?
#
loop_
_entity_poly.entity_id
_entity_poly.type
_entity_poly.pdbx_seq_one_letter_code
_entity_poly.pdbx_strand_id
1 'polypeptide(L)'
;MKHYKTPAAILFTTLLFSCGDNQEERKIPESPVESHPSHEAPKPEVGTKELKKPTEDTHVQNTRTEDKLIVKVWNLSEVKALSDKVERESKGKRHLVGRISSFPSDDQEYYGISISEDNGEALATYFEFRIYPDNSIYYYDVVEDRELTLKEWRTQKN
;
A
#
# COMPACT_ATOMS: atom_id res chain seq x y z
N MET A 1 -25.79 23.41 -55.73
CA MET A 1 -26.75 23.16 -54.62
C MET A 1 -26.44 21.78 -54.05
N LYS A 2 -25.92 21.72 -52.82
CA LYS A 2 -25.65 20.44 -52.12
C LYS A 2 -26.16 20.60 -50.69
N HIS A 3 -27.01 19.66 -50.30
CA HIS A 3 -27.88 19.71 -49.14
C HIS A 3 -27.10 19.54 -47.83
N TYR A 4 -27.36 20.45 -46.89
CA TYR A 4 -26.94 20.35 -45.49
C TYR A 4 -27.78 19.28 -44.78
N LYS A 5 -27.13 18.35 -44.09
CA LYS A 5 -27.78 17.42 -43.15
C LYS A 5 -27.63 17.95 -41.74
N THR A 6 -28.76 18.19 -41.10
CA THR A 6 -28.94 18.60 -39.70
C THR A 6 -28.48 17.50 -38.73
N PRO A 7 -27.84 17.81 -37.60
CA PRO A 7 -27.67 16.84 -36.52
C PRO A 7 -28.92 16.81 -35.62
N ALA A 8 -29.37 15.60 -35.31
CA ALA A 8 -30.41 15.31 -34.33
C ALA A 8 -29.89 15.58 -32.91
N ALA A 9 -30.66 16.35 -32.13
CA ALA A 9 -30.41 16.61 -30.73
C ALA A 9 -30.71 15.36 -29.90
N ILE A 10 -29.74 14.91 -29.11
CA ILE A 10 -29.91 13.81 -28.15
C ILE A 10 -30.34 14.44 -26.82
N LEU A 11 -31.59 14.13 -26.41
CA LEU A 11 -32.11 14.45 -25.08
C LEU A 11 -31.35 13.67 -24.01
N PHE A 12 -30.76 14.39 -23.04
CA PHE A 12 -30.26 13.82 -21.79
C PHE A 12 -31.41 13.77 -20.78
N THR A 13 -31.94 12.58 -20.54
CA THR A 13 -32.92 12.33 -19.48
C THR A 13 -32.16 12.12 -18.16
N THR A 14 -32.27 13.06 -17.23
CA THR A 14 -31.74 12.94 -15.86
C THR A 14 -32.61 11.98 -15.04
N LEU A 15 -32.06 10.82 -14.66
CA LEU A 15 -32.65 9.94 -13.65
C LEU A 15 -32.23 10.45 -12.26
N LEU A 16 -33.19 11.01 -11.53
CA LEU A 16 -33.09 11.29 -10.10
C LEU A 16 -33.34 9.96 -9.34
N PHE A 17 -32.27 9.33 -8.87
CA PHE A 17 -32.40 8.34 -7.79
C PHE A 17 -32.52 9.10 -6.47
N SER A 18 -33.76 9.32 -6.05
CA SER A 18 -34.10 9.63 -4.67
C SER A 18 -34.03 8.32 -3.88
N CYS A 19 -32.90 8.06 -3.22
CA CYS A 19 -32.83 7.00 -2.22
C CYS A 19 -33.49 7.52 -0.94
N GLY A 20 -34.52 6.79 -0.53
CA GLY A 20 -35.41 7.14 0.55
C GLY A 20 -34.75 7.08 1.92
N ASP A 21 -35.16 8.04 2.72
CA ASP A 21 -34.96 8.17 4.15
C ASP A 21 -35.83 7.13 4.87
N ASN A 22 -35.20 6.19 5.58
CA ASN A 22 -35.82 5.30 6.56
C ASN A 22 -34.69 4.73 7.44
N GLN A 23 -34.20 5.53 8.39
CA GLN A 23 -33.47 4.99 9.53
C GLN A 23 -34.48 4.54 10.59
N GLU A 24 -34.68 3.23 10.65
CA GLU A 24 -35.38 2.56 11.74
C GLU A 24 -34.47 2.52 12.98
N GLU A 25 -34.96 3.18 14.03
CA GLU A 25 -34.38 3.40 15.33
C GLU A 25 -34.17 2.08 16.10
N ARG A 26 -32.93 1.60 16.22
CA ARG A 26 -32.58 0.56 17.20
C ARG A 26 -32.12 1.19 18.51
N LYS A 27 -33.03 1.19 19.48
CA LYS A 27 -32.77 1.45 20.91
C LYS A 27 -31.70 0.51 21.45
N ILE A 28 -30.61 1.08 21.97
CA ILE A 28 -29.69 0.40 22.89
C ILE A 28 -30.00 0.92 24.30
N PRO A 29 -30.30 0.05 25.28
CA PRO A 29 -30.62 0.47 26.64
C PRO A 29 -29.38 0.96 27.40
N GLU A 30 -29.52 2.12 28.06
CA GLU A 30 -28.59 2.69 29.04
C GLU A 30 -28.55 1.85 30.34
N SER A 31 -27.35 1.65 30.91
CA SER A 31 -27.11 1.39 32.35
C SER A 31 -25.59 1.34 32.62
N PRO A 32 -25.09 1.67 33.82
CA PRO A 32 -25.12 2.98 34.47
C PRO A 32 -23.70 3.50 34.78
N VAL A 33 -23.62 4.82 34.98
CA VAL A 33 -22.44 5.58 35.42
C VAL A 33 -21.95 5.09 36.79
N GLU A 34 -20.65 4.79 36.91
CA GLU A 34 -19.96 4.74 38.18
C GLU A 34 -18.75 5.69 38.16
N SER A 35 -18.59 6.42 39.25
CA SER A 35 -17.93 7.71 39.41
C SER A 35 -16.43 7.65 39.71
N HIS A 36 -15.72 8.73 39.33
CA HIS A 36 -14.31 9.07 39.57
C HIS A 36 -13.76 8.89 41.01
N PRO A 37 -12.42 8.96 41.20
CA PRO A 37 -11.85 10.26 41.57
C PRO A 37 -10.56 10.67 40.83
N SER A 38 -10.45 11.98 40.70
CA SER A 38 -9.32 12.83 40.32
C SER A 38 -8.13 12.71 41.28
N HIS A 39 -6.90 12.79 40.75
CA HIS A 39 -5.77 13.40 41.44
C HIS A 39 -4.78 14.02 40.42
N GLU A 40 -4.97 15.32 40.20
CA GLU A 40 -4.00 16.43 40.30
C GLU A 40 -2.49 16.21 39.99
N ALA A 41 -1.94 17.19 39.25
CA ALA A 41 -0.61 17.29 38.65
C ALA A 41 0.57 17.40 39.64
N PRO A 42 1.83 17.43 39.12
CA PRO A 42 2.45 18.74 38.93
C PRO A 42 3.30 18.93 37.65
N LYS A 43 3.34 20.18 37.17
CA LYS A 43 4.34 20.81 36.29
C LYS A 43 5.53 21.29 37.17
N PRO A 44 6.80 21.26 36.71
CA PRO A 44 7.41 22.42 36.05
C PRO A 44 8.35 22.00 34.88
N GLU A 45 8.21 22.53 33.67
CA GLU A 45 8.82 23.75 33.10
C GLU A 45 10.36 23.82 33.00
N VAL A 46 10.80 24.08 31.75
CA VAL A 46 12.06 24.65 31.25
C VAL A 46 13.27 23.73 31.04
N GLY A 47 13.56 23.51 29.76
CA GLY A 47 14.83 22.99 29.26
C GLY A 47 14.88 23.03 27.73
N THR A 48 14.94 24.24 27.16
CA THR A 48 15.19 24.47 25.72
C THR A 48 16.46 23.74 25.29
N LYS A 49 16.33 22.75 24.41
CA LYS A 49 17.44 22.29 23.56
C LYS A 49 16.98 22.29 22.11
N GLU A 50 17.67 23.12 21.37
CA GLU A 50 17.65 23.25 19.92
C GLU A 50 17.96 21.92 19.21
N LEU A 51 17.20 21.68 18.15
CA LEU A 51 17.57 21.00 16.90
C LEU A 51 18.13 19.55 16.96
N LYS A 52 17.40 18.63 16.31
CA LYS A 52 17.90 17.89 15.14
C LYS A 52 16.72 17.39 14.30
N LYS A 53 16.67 17.86 13.06
CA LYS A 53 15.88 17.31 11.95
C LYS A 53 16.18 15.81 11.85
N PRO A 54 15.18 14.91 11.75
CA PRO A 54 15.44 13.54 11.33
C PRO A 54 15.87 13.60 9.86
N THR A 55 17.18 13.59 9.65
CA THR A 55 17.83 13.21 8.40
C THR A 55 18.43 11.84 8.66
N GLU A 56 18.48 11.04 7.60
CA GLU A 56 19.19 9.77 7.47
C GLU A 56 18.31 8.54 7.68
N ASP A 57 17.76 8.10 6.54
CA ASP A 57 17.46 6.73 6.14
C ASP A 57 17.44 5.72 7.28
N THR A 58 16.23 5.31 7.65
CA THR A 58 15.98 4.11 8.45
C THR A 58 16.39 2.88 7.62
N HIS A 59 17.69 2.68 7.46
CA HIS A 59 18.26 1.44 6.97
C HIS A 59 18.12 0.43 8.11
N VAL A 60 17.04 -0.33 8.06
CA VAL A 60 16.83 -1.53 8.89
C VAL A 60 18.10 -2.38 8.79
N GLN A 61 18.58 -2.89 9.92
CA GLN A 61 19.81 -3.69 10.04
C GLN A 61 19.88 -4.77 8.95
N ASN A 62 20.62 -4.47 7.89
CA ASN A 62 20.80 -5.34 6.73
C ASN A 62 21.74 -6.47 7.12
N THR A 63 21.25 -7.70 7.21
CA THR A 63 22.16 -8.82 6.99
C THR A 63 22.40 -8.91 5.48
N ARG A 64 23.58 -9.39 5.09
CA ARG A 64 23.95 -9.58 3.67
C ARG A 64 22.98 -10.52 2.93
N THR A 65 22.09 -11.20 3.64
CA THR A 65 21.09 -12.12 3.08
C THR A 65 19.86 -11.37 2.60
N GLU A 66 19.26 -10.48 3.39
CA GLU A 66 18.04 -9.74 2.99
C GLU A 66 18.30 -8.92 1.72
N ASP A 67 19.45 -8.25 1.65
CA ASP A 67 19.88 -7.51 0.45
C ASP A 67 19.89 -8.38 -0.81
N LYS A 68 20.38 -9.61 -0.71
CA LYS A 68 20.40 -10.53 -1.86
C LYS A 68 19.00 -10.93 -2.28
N LEU A 69 18.10 -11.13 -1.31
CA LEU A 69 16.71 -11.47 -1.59
C LEU A 69 15.98 -10.32 -2.29
N ILE A 70 16.17 -9.08 -1.82
CA ILE A 70 15.64 -7.89 -2.46
C ILE A 70 16.20 -7.74 -3.88
N VAL A 71 17.53 -7.87 -4.06
CA VAL A 71 18.17 -7.82 -5.39
C VAL A 71 17.62 -8.89 -6.33
N LYS A 72 17.30 -10.08 -5.82
CA LYS A 72 16.73 -11.16 -6.62
C LYS A 72 15.36 -10.79 -7.18
N VAL A 73 14.48 -10.21 -6.35
CA VAL A 73 13.17 -9.69 -6.78
C VAL A 73 13.35 -8.49 -7.71
N TRP A 74 14.28 -7.60 -7.39
CA TRP A 74 14.59 -6.43 -8.22
C TRP A 74 15.04 -6.81 -9.63
N ASN A 75 15.62 -8.00 -9.80
CA ASN A 75 16.06 -8.49 -11.09
C ASN A 75 14.95 -9.04 -11.99
N LEU A 76 13.72 -9.19 -11.47
CA LEU A 76 12.55 -9.54 -12.28
C LEU A 76 12.23 -8.41 -13.27
N SER A 77 11.95 -8.79 -14.52
CA SER A 77 11.66 -7.85 -15.62
C SER A 77 10.48 -6.93 -15.31
N GLU A 78 9.47 -7.46 -14.63
CA GLU A 78 8.24 -6.76 -14.25
C GLU A 78 8.52 -5.64 -13.23
N VAL A 79 9.43 -5.90 -12.28
CA VAL A 79 9.84 -4.94 -11.26
C VAL A 79 10.65 -3.82 -11.89
N LYS A 80 11.61 -4.15 -12.76
CA LYS A 80 12.40 -3.16 -13.53
C LYS A 80 11.51 -2.29 -14.41
N ALA A 81 10.61 -2.91 -15.18
CA ALA A 81 9.72 -2.17 -16.08
C ALA A 81 8.80 -1.22 -15.32
N LEU A 82 8.30 -1.62 -14.14
CA LEU A 82 7.51 -0.72 -13.29
C LEU A 82 8.37 0.41 -12.71
N SER A 83 9.58 0.09 -12.24
CA SER A 83 10.53 1.10 -11.74
C SER A 83 10.82 2.17 -12.79
N ASP A 84 11.17 1.75 -14.01
CA ASP A 84 11.45 2.65 -15.13
C ASP A 84 10.22 3.50 -15.50
N LYS A 85 9.02 2.90 -15.41
CA LYS A 85 7.77 3.61 -15.66
C LYS A 85 7.51 4.69 -14.60
N VAL A 86 7.61 4.34 -13.32
CA VAL A 86 7.42 5.26 -12.18
C VAL A 86 8.41 6.41 -12.25
N GLU A 87 9.69 6.11 -12.51
CA GLU A 87 10.75 7.10 -12.70
C GLU A 87 10.39 8.08 -13.83
N ARG A 88 10.07 7.54 -15.00
CA ARG A 88 9.77 8.34 -16.19
C ARG A 88 8.52 9.20 -16.02
N GLU A 89 7.44 8.64 -15.47
CA GLU A 89 6.17 9.34 -15.29
C GLU A 89 6.23 10.39 -14.18
N SER A 90 7.05 10.15 -13.15
CA SER A 90 7.28 11.12 -12.08
C SER A 90 8.32 12.19 -12.41
N LYS A 91 9.05 12.04 -13.53
CA LYS A 91 10.24 12.85 -13.87
C LYS A 91 11.33 12.72 -12.79
N GLY A 92 11.51 11.50 -12.29
CA GLY A 92 12.50 11.13 -11.27
C GLY A 92 12.21 11.67 -9.87
N LYS A 93 10.94 11.98 -9.57
CA LYS A 93 10.53 12.44 -8.24
C LYS A 93 10.08 11.31 -7.32
N ARG A 94 9.68 10.18 -7.92
CA ARG A 94 9.19 9.01 -7.20
C ARG A 94 9.98 7.81 -7.67
N HIS A 95 10.27 6.92 -6.73
CA HIS A 95 11.06 5.73 -6.95
C HIS A 95 10.39 4.54 -6.29
N LEU A 96 10.60 3.36 -6.86
CA LEU A 96 10.30 2.13 -6.15
C LEU A 96 11.42 1.83 -5.15
N VAL A 97 11.04 1.14 -4.08
CA VAL A 97 11.93 0.60 -3.05
C VAL A 97 11.54 -0.85 -2.79
N GLY A 98 12.54 -1.70 -2.56
CA GLY A 98 12.33 -3.08 -2.13
C GLY A 98 12.62 -3.20 -0.64
N ARG A 99 11.79 -3.95 0.10
CA ARG A 99 11.96 -4.15 1.54
C ARG A 99 11.54 -5.56 1.97
N ILE A 100 12.12 -6.04 3.07
CA ILE A 100 11.58 -7.20 3.78
C ILE A 100 10.25 -6.81 4.41
N SER A 101 9.20 -7.57 4.11
CA SER A 101 7.85 -7.39 4.65
C SER A 101 7.54 -8.40 5.76
N SER A 102 8.16 -9.58 5.71
CA SER A 102 8.07 -10.62 6.75
C SER A 102 9.32 -11.49 6.77
N PHE A 103 9.60 -12.07 7.93
CA PHE A 103 10.74 -12.96 8.16
C PHE A 103 10.23 -14.39 8.37
N PRO A 104 11.03 -15.42 8.04
CA PRO A 104 10.69 -16.78 8.42
C PRO A 104 10.53 -16.96 9.94
N SER A 105 9.57 -17.79 10.32
CA SER A 105 9.18 -18.14 11.68
C SER A 105 8.68 -19.59 11.72
N ASP A 106 8.28 -20.07 12.90
CA ASP A 106 7.79 -21.45 13.08
C ASP A 106 6.51 -21.75 12.28
N ASP A 107 5.75 -20.71 11.91
CA ASP A 107 4.50 -20.77 11.14
C ASP A 107 4.64 -20.29 9.69
N GLN A 108 5.80 -19.75 9.30
CA GLN A 108 6.05 -19.20 7.98
C GLN A 108 7.49 -19.49 7.53
N GLU A 109 7.67 -20.31 6.49
CA GLU A 109 9.01 -20.70 6.06
C GLU A 109 9.68 -19.71 5.08
N TYR A 110 8.98 -18.64 4.68
CA TYR A 110 9.42 -17.71 3.64
C TYR A 110 9.81 -16.33 4.17
N TYR A 111 10.69 -15.65 3.43
CA TYR A 111 10.83 -14.19 3.50
C TYR A 111 9.78 -13.53 2.63
N GLY A 112 9.08 -12.53 3.15
CA GLY A 112 8.25 -11.64 2.35
C GLY A 112 9.06 -10.45 1.84
N ILE A 113 8.86 -10.08 0.57
CA ILE A 113 9.49 -8.94 -0.08
C ILE A 113 8.40 -8.06 -0.71
N SER A 114 8.24 -6.84 -0.20
CA SER A 114 7.40 -5.83 -0.84
C SER A 114 8.23 -4.98 -1.81
N ILE A 115 7.66 -4.73 -2.99
CA ILE A 115 8.09 -3.64 -3.88
C ILE A 115 7.07 -2.51 -3.75
N SER A 116 7.49 -1.39 -3.20
CA SER A 116 6.62 -0.25 -2.87
C SER A 116 7.12 1.03 -3.52
N GLU A 117 6.23 1.96 -3.83
CA GLU A 117 6.58 3.32 -4.20
C GLU A 117 6.54 4.23 -2.98
N ASP A 118 7.56 5.06 -2.81
CA ASP A 118 7.48 6.21 -1.90
C ASP A 118 6.80 7.38 -2.61
N ASN A 119 5.57 7.67 -2.21
CA ASN A 119 4.79 8.79 -2.77
C ASN A 119 4.89 10.08 -1.95
N GLY A 120 5.74 10.11 -0.91
CA GLY A 120 5.93 11.24 0.00
C GLY A 120 5.00 11.26 1.23
N GLU A 121 3.95 10.43 1.25
CA GLU A 121 3.02 10.30 2.39
C GLU A 121 3.07 8.89 2.99
N ALA A 122 3.17 7.86 2.13
CA ALA A 122 3.22 6.46 2.52
C ALA A 122 3.94 5.61 1.48
N LEU A 123 4.32 4.39 1.88
CA LEU A 123 4.78 3.37 0.95
C LEU A 123 3.58 2.63 0.35
N ALA A 124 3.34 2.84 -0.95
CA ALA A 124 2.31 2.14 -1.70
C ALA A 124 2.88 0.86 -2.31
N THR A 125 2.51 -0.31 -1.78
CA THR A 125 2.99 -1.61 -2.30
C THR A 125 2.34 -1.95 -3.65
N TYR A 126 3.18 -2.22 -4.65
CA TYR A 126 2.78 -2.66 -5.98
C TYR A 126 2.83 -4.18 -6.13
N PHE A 127 3.87 -4.81 -5.59
CA PHE A 127 4.05 -6.25 -5.62
C PHE A 127 4.45 -6.78 -4.25
N GLU A 128 3.94 -7.96 -3.93
CA GLU A 128 4.34 -8.73 -2.77
C GLU A 128 4.88 -10.08 -3.26
N PHE A 129 6.07 -10.45 -2.82
CA PHE A 129 6.69 -11.72 -3.18
C PHE A 129 7.05 -12.52 -1.94
N ARG A 130 7.03 -13.84 -2.08
CA ARG A 130 7.47 -14.78 -1.06
C ARG A 130 8.66 -15.56 -1.60
N ILE A 131 9.71 -15.68 -0.80
CA ILE A 131 10.91 -16.44 -1.14
C ILE A 131 11.14 -17.52 -0.10
N TYR A 132 11.04 -18.77 -0.54
CA TYR A 132 11.21 -19.95 0.30
C TYR A 132 12.69 -20.36 0.42
N PRO A 133 13.04 -21.25 1.37
CA PRO A 133 14.42 -21.66 1.62
C PRO A 133 15.10 -22.31 0.41
N ASP A 134 14.31 -22.95 -0.48
CA ASP A 134 14.76 -23.55 -1.74
C ASP A 134 15.03 -22.51 -2.85
N ASN A 135 14.93 -21.21 -2.54
CA ASN A 135 15.10 -20.11 -3.47
C ASN A 135 14.01 -19.99 -4.54
N SER A 136 12.88 -20.67 -4.41
CA SER A 136 11.71 -20.39 -5.23
C SER A 136 11.12 -19.01 -4.92
N ILE A 137 10.59 -18.33 -5.93
CA ILE A 137 9.93 -17.03 -5.78
C ILE A 137 8.49 -17.19 -6.21
N TYR A 138 7.58 -16.77 -5.34
CA TYR A 138 6.15 -16.70 -5.60
C TYR A 138 5.69 -15.25 -5.54
N TYR A 139 4.80 -14.89 -6.45
CA TYR A 139 4.02 -13.66 -6.32
C TYR A 139 2.84 -13.95 -5.40
N TYR A 140 2.58 -13.06 -4.44
CA TYR A 140 1.41 -13.16 -3.60
C TYR A 140 0.31 -12.22 -4.12
N ASP A 141 -0.79 -12.82 -4.56
CA ASP A 141 -1.99 -12.09 -4.93
C ASP A 141 -2.79 -11.75 -3.67
N VAL A 142 -2.72 -10.48 -3.28
CA VAL A 142 -3.42 -9.94 -2.10
C VAL A 142 -4.93 -9.85 -2.29
N VAL A 143 -5.43 -9.88 -3.53
CA VAL A 143 -6.87 -9.79 -3.83
C VAL A 143 -7.51 -11.17 -3.69
N GLU A 144 -6.84 -12.19 -4.22
CA GLU A 144 -7.32 -13.58 -4.18
C GLU A 144 -6.75 -14.40 -3.02
N ASP A 145 -5.92 -13.80 -2.17
CA ASP A 145 -5.24 -14.43 -1.04
C ASP A 145 -4.53 -15.74 -1.41
N ARG A 146 -3.72 -15.70 -2.47
CA ARG A 146 -3.00 -16.88 -2.95
C ARG A 146 -1.61 -16.60 -3.47
N GLU A 147 -0.77 -17.62 -3.40
CA GLU A 147 0.53 -17.63 -4.04
C GLU A 147 0.45 -18.13 -5.48
N LEU A 148 1.19 -17.46 -6.36
CA LEU A 148 1.34 -17.84 -7.75
C LEU A 148 2.82 -18.03 -8.04
N THR A 149 3.16 -19.10 -8.77
CA THR A 149 4.49 -19.17 -9.38
C THR A 149 4.68 -17.98 -10.31
N LEU A 150 5.92 -17.55 -10.53
CA LEU A 150 6.19 -16.45 -11.48
C LEU A 150 5.63 -16.75 -12.88
N LYS A 151 5.58 -18.02 -13.30
CA LYS A 151 5.00 -18.41 -14.59
C LYS A 151 3.49 -18.19 -14.64
N GLU A 152 2.76 -18.61 -13.61
CA GLU A 152 1.32 -18.41 -13.51
C GLU A 152 0.97 -16.92 -13.47
N TRP A 153 1.67 -16.17 -12.61
CA TRP A 153 1.50 -14.72 -12.50
C TRP A 153 1.71 -13.99 -13.83
N ARG A 154 2.76 -14.34 -14.57
CA ARG A 154 3.03 -13.79 -15.92
C ARG A 154 1.96 -14.13 -16.95
N THR A 155 1.27 -15.26 -16.79
CA THR A 155 0.20 -15.67 -17.69
C THR A 155 -1.07 -14.85 -17.47
N GLN A 156 -1.27 -14.30 -16.28
CA GLN A 156 -2.43 -13.45 -15.96
C GLN A 156 -2.25 -12.00 -16.39
N LYS A 157 -0.99 -11.55 -16.61
CA LYS A 157 -0.67 -10.17 -17.00
C LYS A 157 -0.53 -9.94 -18.51
N ASN A 158 -0.58 -11.01 -19.31
CA ASN A 158 -0.60 -10.96 -20.77
C ASN A 158 -2.03 -11.11 -21.30
#